data_AF-A0A099SB68-F1
#
_entry.id   AF-A0A099SB68-F1
#
_cell.length_a   1.000
_cell.length_b   1.000
_cell.length_c   1.000
_cell.angle_alpha   90.00
_cell.angle_beta   90.00
_cell.angle_gamma   90.00
#
_symmetry.space_group_name_H-M   'P 1'
#
loop_
_entity.id
_entity.type
_entity.pdbx_description
1 polymer ?
#
loop_
_entity_poly.entity_id
_entity_poly.type
_entity_poly.pdbx_seq_one_letter_code
_entity_poly.pdbx_strand_id
1 'polypeptide(L)' 'MSQKSHVDIDKLNKVPTGHPFEYKDVVEDAFPVEEHTADGKRFKAEVENGKFQAVVTEDDPGNRVQYKKL' A
#
# COMPACT_ATOMS: atom_id res chain seq x y z
N MET A 1 -12.85 -5.06 15.77
CA MET A 1 -12.95 -5.39 14.33
C MET A 1 -11.93 -4.52 13.62
N SER A 2 -10.81 -5.09 13.15
CA SER A 2 -9.75 -4.31 12.53
C SER A 2 -10.17 -3.92 11.12
N GLN A 3 -10.51 -2.64 10.91
CA GLN A 3 -10.63 -2.07 9.57
C GLN A 3 -9.23 -2.16 8.92
N LYS A 4 -9.09 -3.06 7.95
CA LYS A 4 -7.91 -3.16 7.10
C LYS A 4 -8.03 -2.13 5.99
N SER A 5 -6.90 -1.73 5.41
CA SER A 5 -6.87 -0.96 4.17
C SER A 5 -7.53 -1.73 3.02
N HIS A 6 -8.07 -1.00 2.06
CA HIS A 6 -8.76 -1.51 0.87
C HIS A 6 -7.75 -1.92 -0.22
N VAL A 7 -6.69 -2.60 0.21
CA VAL A 7 -5.67 -3.14 -0.68
C VAL A 7 -6.15 -4.44 -1.27
N ASP A 8 -6.19 -4.45 -2.59
CA ASP A 8 -6.38 -5.63 -3.41
C ASP A 8 -5.11 -6.50 -3.33
N ILE A 9 -5.26 -7.64 -2.65
CA ILE A 9 -4.18 -8.61 -2.44
C ILE A 9 -3.74 -9.24 -3.77
N ASP A 10 -4.63 -9.39 -4.75
CA ASP A 10 -4.27 -9.90 -6.07
C ASP A 10 -3.36 -8.90 -6.81
N LYS A 11 -3.65 -7.59 -6.72
CA LYS A 11 -2.76 -6.56 -7.25
C LYS A 11 -1.42 -6.54 -6.54
N LEU A 12 -1.42 -6.60 -5.20
CA LEU A 12 -0.19 -6.66 -4.41
C LEU A 12 0.65 -7.93 -4.71
N ASN A 13 0.00 -9.05 -4.99
CA ASN A 13 0.69 -10.28 -5.37
C ASN A 13 1.29 -10.20 -6.77
N LYS A 14 0.67 -9.46 -7.69
CA LYS A 14 1.22 -9.17 -9.03
C LYS A 14 2.43 -8.25 -8.99
N VAL A 15 2.60 -7.44 -7.94
CA VAL A 15 3.81 -6.61 -7.78
C VAL A 15 5.04 -7.54 -7.65
N PRO A 16 6.02 -7.42 -8.55
CA PRO A 16 7.24 -8.20 -8.46
C PRO A 16 8.08 -7.75 -7.27
N THR A 17 8.72 -8.71 -6.61
CA THR A 17 9.71 -8.43 -5.56
C THR A 17 10.80 -7.50 -6.07
N GLY A 18 11.18 -6.53 -5.25
CA GLY A 18 12.18 -5.52 -5.57
C GLY A 18 11.66 -4.34 -6.39
N HIS A 19 10.41 -4.34 -6.86
CA HIS A 19 9.84 -3.22 -7.59
C HIS A 19 9.15 -2.22 -6.65
N PRO A 20 9.42 -0.92 -6.80
CA PRO A 20 8.67 0.12 -6.12
C PRO A 20 7.25 0.22 -6.71
N PHE A 21 6.26 0.41 -5.85
CA PHE A 21 4.85 0.58 -6.18
C PHE A 21 4.21 1.61 -5.25
N GLU A 22 3.08 2.20 -5.66
CA GLU A 22 2.32 3.13 -4.84
C GLU A 22 1.02 2.48 -4.34
N TYR A 23 0.41 3.05 -3.31
CA TYR A 23 -0.88 2.58 -2.78
C TYR A 23 -1.96 2.48 -3.88
N LYS A 24 -2.00 3.45 -4.79
CA LYS A 24 -2.95 3.49 -5.91
C LYS A 24 -2.82 2.30 -6.88
N ASP A 25 -1.65 1.65 -6.93
CA ASP A 25 -1.41 0.50 -7.82
C ASP A 25 -2.00 -0.79 -7.24
N VAL A 26 -2.22 -0.82 -5.93
CA VAL A 26 -2.68 -2.01 -5.19
C VAL A 26 -4.03 -1.81 -4.50
N VAL A 27 -4.61 -0.61 -4.51
CA VAL A 27 -5.96 -0.35 -4.00
C VAL A 27 -7.04 -0.98 -4.89
N GLU A 28 -8.15 -1.40 -4.28
CA GLU A 28 -9.34 -1.87 -4.99
C GLU A 28 -9.90 -0.79 -5.94
N ASP A 29 -10.22 -1.15 -7.19
CA ASP A 29 -10.76 -0.20 -8.18
C ASP A 29 -12.15 0.33 -7.80
N ALA A 30 -12.88 -0.44 -7.00
CA ALA A 30 -14.19 -0.04 -6.47
C ALA A 30 -14.09 1.01 -5.35
N PHE A 31 -12.89 1.27 -4.82
CA PHE A 31 -12.69 2.18 -3.69
C PHE A 31 -12.55 3.63 -4.19
N PRO A 32 -13.34 4.59 -3.66
CA PRO A 32 -13.37 5.96 -4.15
C PRO A 32 -12.04 6.69 -3.92
N VAL A 33 -11.56 7.38 -4.95
CA VAL A 33 -10.28 8.12 -4.94
C VAL A 33 -10.21 9.16 -3.82
N GLU A 34 -11.34 9.76 -3.46
CA GLU A 34 -11.44 10.72 -2.35
C GLU A 34 -11.01 10.11 -1.01
N GLU A 35 -11.25 8.82 -0.81
CA GLU A 35 -10.87 8.09 0.40
C GLU A 35 -9.46 7.49 0.33
N HIS A 36 -8.81 7.47 -0.84
CA HIS A 36 -7.46 6.90 -1.02
C HIS A 36 -6.42 7.57 -0.12
N THR A 37 -6.59 8.85 0.20
CA THR A 37 -5.67 9.57 1.09
C THR A 37 -5.75 9.05 2.53
N ALA A 38 -6.96 8.82 3.03
CA ALA A 38 -7.16 8.30 4.38
C ALA A 38 -6.77 6.82 4.46
N ASP A 39 -7.11 6.05 3.44
CA ASP A 39 -6.84 4.62 3.40
C ASP A 39 -5.36 4.31 3.13
N GLY A 40 -4.69 5.08 2.27
CA GLY A 40 -3.25 5.01 2.06
C GLY A 40 -2.44 5.26 3.35
N LYS A 41 -2.92 6.14 4.24
CA LYS A 41 -2.33 6.31 5.59
C LYS A 41 -2.53 5.07 6.47
N ARG A 42 -3.68 4.41 6.38
CA ARG A 42 -3.93 3.14 7.08
C ARG A 42 -3.01 2.05 6.54
N PHE A 43 -2.88 1.95 5.22
CA PHE A 43 -1.97 1.00 4.59
C PHE A 43 -0.53 1.22 5.03
N LYS A 44 -0.04 2.47 5.01
CA LYS A 44 1.29 2.83 5.56
C LYS A 44 1.46 2.28 6.98
N ALA A 45 0.51 2.57 7.86
CA ALA A 45 0.54 2.08 9.23
C ALA A 45 0.49 0.54 9.31
N GLU A 46 -0.27 -0.14 8.46
CA GLU A 46 -0.32 -1.61 8.45
C GLU A 46 0.98 -2.26 7.98
N VAL A 47 1.63 -1.65 6.99
CA VAL A 47 2.98 -2.04 6.53
C VAL A 47 3.99 -1.84 7.66
N GLU A 48 3.99 -0.66 8.31
CA GLU A 48 4.86 -0.35 9.44
C GLU A 48 4.60 -1.26 10.66
N ASN A 49 3.35 -1.68 10.88
CA ASN A 49 2.98 -2.65 11.92
C ASN A 49 3.29 -4.11 11.55
N GLY A 50 3.90 -4.38 10.39
CA GLY A 50 4.29 -5.71 9.95
C GLY A 50 3.12 -6.61 9.54
N LYS A 51 1.94 -6.04 9.25
CA LYS A 51 0.83 -6.84 8.67
C LYS A 51 1.14 -7.32 7.26
N PHE A 52 2.00 -6.59 6.56
CA PHE A 52 2.51 -6.95 5.24
C PHE A 52 3.99 -7.35 5.38
N GLN A 53 4.26 -8.60 5.74
CA GLN A 53 5.61 -9.10 6.07
C GLN A 53 6.64 -8.92 4.95
N ALA A 54 6.20 -8.86 3.69
CA ALA A 54 7.07 -8.70 2.53
C ALA A 54 6.91 -7.33 1.88
N VAL A 55 6.44 -6.30 2.59
CA VAL A 55 6.32 -4.94 2.07
C VAL A 55 7.03 -3.99 3.03
N VAL A 56 7.81 -3.07 2.48
CA VAL A 56 8.43 -1.97 3.21
C VAL A 56 8.02 -0.64 2.60
N THR A 57 7.89 0.38 3.43
CA THR A 57 7.71 1.77 2.98
C THR A 57 9.06 2.36 2.58
N GLU A 58 9.12 2.94 1.39
CA GLU A 58 10.26 3.71 0.89
C GLU A 58 9.80 5.18 0.79
N ASP A 59 10.37 6.04 1.63
CA ASP A 59 10.08 7.48 1.61
C ASP A 59 10.91 8.10 0.47
N ASP A 60 10.25 8.44 -0.64
CA ASP A 60 10.87 9.11 -1.78
C ASP A 60 10.95 10.63 -1.54
N PRO A 61 12.08 11.30 -1.87
CA PRO A 61 12.23 12.74 -1.70
C PRO A 61 11.22 13.59 -2.49
N GLY A 62 10.46 13.00 -3.42
CA GLY A 62 9.39 13.62 -4.19
C GLY A 62 8.05 13.80 -3.46
N ASN A 63 8.00 13.62 -2.13
CA ASN A 63 6.79 13.78 -1.30
C ASN A 63 5.71 12.72 -1.59
N ARG A 64 6.10 11.56 -2.12
CA ARG A 64 5.23 10.42 -2.38
C ARG A 64 5.69 9.23 -1.57
N VAL A 65 4.74 8.55 -0.93
CA VAL A 65 5.01 7.30 -0.23
C VAL A 65 5.06 6.18 -1.26
N GLN A 66 6.24 5.61 -1.45
CA GLN A 66 6.42 4.39 -2.22
C GLN A 66 6.50 3.19 -1.28
N TYR A 67 6.18 2.03 -1.83
CA TYR A 67 6.26 0.76 -1.16
C TYR A 67 7.10 -0.17 -2.02
N LYS A 68 7.79 -1.10 -1.39
CA LYS A 68 8.62 -2.06 -2.10
C LYS A 68 8.39 -3.42 -1.50
N LYS A 69 8.20 -4.40 -2.38
CA LYS A 69 8.05 -5.79 -1.96
C LYS A 69 9.42 -6.42 -1.74
N LEU A 70 9.65 -7.05 -0.60
CA LEU A 70 10.88 -7.78 -0.26
C LEU A 70 10.90 -9.20 -0.84
#